data_AF-A0A3D2I783-F1
#
_entry.id   AF-A0A3D2I783-F1
#
_cell.length_a   1.000
_cell.length_b   1.000
_cell.length_c   1.000
_cell.angle_alpha   90.00
_cell.angle_beta   90.00
_cell.angle_gamma   90.00
#
_symmetry.space_group_name_H-M   'P 1'
#
loop_
_entity.id
_entity.type
_entity.pdbx_description
1 polymer ?
#
loop_
_entity_poly.entity_id
_entity_poly.type
_entity_poly.pdbx_seq_one_letter_code
_entity_poly.pdbx_strand_id
1 'polypeptide(L)'
;MLSVEQVTFRYDRRSQPVLRNASLSLDAGQVGVLLGRNGCGKTTLMRTLLGLCTPESGRIAFDGWDLTAIDRRQRARVAAYVPQDLQFGGLRVYDAVMAGRVAHFGIQPGADDRAAVDAALEDMELTALAQRNVQQLSGGERQ
;
A
#
# COMPACT_ATOMS: atom_id res chain seq x y z
N MET A 1 -7.00 -11.25 9.41
CA MET A 1 -8.32 -10.60 9.27
C MET A 1 -8.15 -9.08 9.27
N LEU A 2 -8.62 -8.43 8.20
CA LEU A 2 -8.83 -6.99 8.11
C LEU A 2 -10.23 -6.66 8.64
N SER A 3 -10.34 -5.65 9.52
CA SER A 3 -11.62 -5.10 9.99
C SER A 3 -11.62 -3.58 9.81
N VAL A 4 -12.75 -3.06 9.31
CA VAL A 4 -13.05 -1.64 9.22
C VAL A 4 -14.39 -1.43 9.92
N GLU A 5 -14.41 -0.57 10.92
CA GLU A 5 -15.57 -0.38 11.79
C GLU A 5 -15.97 1.08 11.81
N GLN A 6 -17.12 1.38 11.21
CA GLN A 6 -17.79 2.69 11.24
C GLN A 6 -16.87 3.85 10.83
N VAL A 7 -15.98 3.62 9.86
CA VAL A 7 -14.99 4.63 9.44
C VAL A 7 -15.67 5.79 8.71
N THR A 8 -15.43 7.00 9.21
CA THR A 8 -15.87 8.25 8.60
C THR A 8 -14.66 9.11 8.24
N PHE A 9 -14.66 9.65 7.02
CA PHE A 9 -13.58 10.50 6.53
C PHE A 9 -14.10 11.58 5.58
N ARG A 10 -13.52 12.77 5.71
CA ARG A 10 -13.69 13.91 4.80
C ARG A 10 -12.36 14.59 4.54
N TYR A 11 -12.22 15.20 3.36
CA TYR A 11 -11.01 15.96 3.01
C TYR A 11 -11.03 17.36 3.63
N ASP A 12 -12.20 18.00 3.70
CA ASP A 12 -12.40 19.33 4.29
C ASP A 12 -13.52 19.26 5.34
N ARG A 13 -13.30 19.89 6.50
CA ARG A 13 -14.29 19.99 7.59
C ARG A 13 -15.64 20.58 7.16
N ARG A 14 -15.65 21.46 6.17
CA ARG A 14 -16.87 22.08 5.61
C ARG A 14 -17.55 21.23 4.54
N SER A 15 -16.88 20.19 4.06
CA SER A 15 -17.44 19.27 3.05
C SER A 15 -18.20 18.11 3.69
N GLN A 16 -19.09 17.49 2.92
CA GLN A 16 -19.72 16.23 3.34
C GLN A 16 -18.69 15.10 3.39
N PRO A 17 -18.84 14.12 4.30
CA PRO A 17 -17.96 12.96 4.34
C PRO A 17 -18.03 12.16 3.05
N VAL A 18 -16.85 11.76 2.59
CA VAL A 18 -16.66 10.85 1.45
C VAL A 18 -16.88 9.41 1.91
N LEU A 19 -16.36 9.05 3.09
CA LEU A 19 -16.68 7.79 3.77
C LEU A 19 -17.65 8.12 4.92
N ARG A 20 -18.76 7.39 5.00
CA ARG A 20 -19.81 7.57 6.00
C ARG A 20 -20.05 6.24 6.70
N ASN A 21 -19.56 6.10 7.93
CA ASN A 21 -19.74 4.90 8.74
C ASN A 21 -19.41 3.60 7.98
N ALA A 22 -18.38 3.64 7.14
CA ALA A 22 -17.99 2.52 6.28
C ALA A 22 -17.52 1.36 7.16
N SER A 23 -18.10 0.17 6.96
CA SER A 23 -17.71 -1.04 7.67
C SER A 23 -17.54 -2.19 6.68
N LEU A 24 -16.47 -2.97 6.86
CA LEU A 24 -16.20 -4.18 6.10
C LEU A 24 -15.23 -5.07 6.88
N SER A 25 -15.23 -6.35 6.57
CA SER A 25 -14.22 -7.30 7.05
C SER A 25 -13.75 -8.18 5.90
N LEU A 26 -12.50 -8.63 6.00
CA LEU A 26 -11.92 -9.60 5.07
C LEU A 26 -11.06 -10.58 5.87
N ASP A 27 -11.35 -11.87 5.77
CA ASP A 27 -10.61 -12.89 6.51
C ASP A 27 -9.23 -13.13 5.89
N ALA A 28 -8.34 -13.75 6.66
CA ALA A 28 -7.03 -14.15 6.15
C ALA A 28 -7.18 -15.10 4.96
N GLY A 29 -6.41 -14.86 3.89
CA GLY A 29 -6.43 -15.66 2.67
C GLY A 29 -7.60 -15.36 1.72
N GLN A 30 -8.50 -14.43 2.06
CA GLN A 30 -9.57 -14.02 1.14
C GLN A 30 -9.12 -12.93 0.18
N VAL A 31 -9.66 -12.99 -1.04
CA VAL A 31 -9.54 -11.93 -2.04
C VAL A 31 -10.86 -11.15 -2.07
N GLY A 32 -10.80 -9.88 -1.66
CA GLY A 32 -11.95 -8.98 -1.68
C GLY A 32 -11.94 -8.09 -2.92
N VAL A 33 -13.10 -7.90 -3.57
CA VAL A 33 -13.26 -6.98 -4.69
C VAL A 33 -14.18 -5.84 -4.29
N LEU A 34 -13.66 -4.60 -4.31
CA LEU A 34 -14.43 -3.40 -4.00
C LEU A 34 -14.93 -2.74 -5.30
N LEU A 35 -16.23 -2.83 -5.55
CA LEU A 35 -16.88 -2.26 -6.73
C LEU A 35 -17.70 -1.01 -6.38
N GLY A 36 -17.91 -0.15 -7.38
CA GLY A 36 -18.73 1.04 -7.23
C GLY A 36 -18.46 2.08 -8.32
N ARG A 37 -19.34 3.08 -8.44
CA ARG A 37 -19.21 4.15 -9.45
C ARG A 37 -17.97 5.02 -9.21
N ASN A 38 -17.52 5.74 -10.23
CA ASN A 38 -16.48 6.75 -10.06
C ASN A 38 -16.95 7.82 -9.06
N GLY A 39 -16.04 8.26 -8.19
CA GLY A 39 -16.35 9.24 -7.14
C GLY A 39 -17.05 8.69 -5.89
N CYS A 40 -17.40 7.40 -5.81
CA CYS A 40 -18.11 6.85 -4.64
C CYS A 40 -17.22 6.60 -3.39
N GLY A 41 -15.93 6.97 -3.44
CA GLY A 41 -15.03 6.87 -2.30
C GLY A 41 -14.11 5.64 -2.23
N LYS A 42 -14.06 4.76 -3.26
CA LYS A 42 -13.18 3.56 -3.27
C LYS A 42 -11.70 3.89 -3.01
N THR A 43 -11.14 4.83 -3.78
CA THR A 43 -9.76 5.27 -3.62
C THR A 43 -9.54 5.92 -2.25
N THR A 44 -10.53 6.65 -1.74
CA THR A 44 -10.50 7.24 -0.40
C THR A 44 -10.46 6.15 0.69
N LEU A 45 -11.27 5.10 0.55
CA LEU A 45 -11.24 3.94 1.46
C LEU A 45 -9.86 3.26 1.43
N MET A 46 -9.32 2.98 0.25
CA MET A 46 -7.98 2.40 0.10
C MET A 46 -6.90 3.28 0.76
N ARG A 47 -6.91 4.59 0.50
CA ARG A 47 -5.97 5.53 1.14
C ARG A 47 -6.13 5.60 2.66
N THR A 48 -7.34 5.44 3.18
CA THR A 48 -7.63 5.43 4.62
C THR A 48 -7.12 4.14 5.27
N LEU A 49 -7.32 2.98 4.62
CA LEU A 49 -6.74 1.70 5.02
C LEU A 49 -5.22 1.77 5.09
N LEU A 50 -4.58 2.41 4.12
CA LEU A 50 -3.13 2.58 4.03
C LEU A 50 -2.56 3.66 4.98
N GLY A 51 -3.40 4.42 5.69
CA GLY A 51 -2.96 5.48 6.61
C GLY A 51 -2.48 6.75 5.90
N LEU A 52 -2.78 6.88 4.61
CA LEU A 52 -2.58 8.09 3.82
C LEU A 52 -3.66 9.14 4.11
N CYS A 53 -4.82 8.69 4.58
CA CYS A 53 -5.91 9.51 5.10
C CYS A 53 -6.24 9.07 6.53
N THR A 54 -6.20 10.00 7.49
CA THR A 54 -6.59 9.72 8.88
C THR A 54 -8.10 9.92 9.02
N PRO A 55 -8.87 8.89 9.43
CA PRO A 55 -10.31 9.02 9.60
C PRO A 55 -10.66 9.96 10.77
N GLU A 56 -11.84 10.58 10.71
CA GLU A 56 -12.38 11.40 11.81
C GLU A 56 -12.90 10.52 12.95
N SER A 57 -13.40 9.34 12.62
CA SER A 57 -13.92 8.35 13.56
C SER A 57 -13.88 6.95 12.96
N GLY A 58 -14.11 5.96 13.82
CA GLY A 58 -14.08 4.54 13.48
C GLY A 58 -12.69 3.93 13.67
N ARG A 59 -12.59 2.63 13.39
CA ARG A 59 -11.40 1.82 13.64
C ARG A 59 -11.03 0.98 12.44
N ILE A 60 -9.73 0.79 12.24
CA ILE A 60 -9.17 -0.09 11.21
C ILE A 60 -8.20 -1.01 11.92
N ALA A 61 -8.41 -2.32 11.81
CA ALA A 61 -7.56 -3.32 12.42
C ALA A 61 -7.11 -4.38 11.42
N PHE A 62 -5.91 -4.91 11.61
CA PHE A 62 -5.37 -6.02 10.82
C PHE A 62 -4.71 -7.03 11.76
N ASP A 63 -5.17 -8.28 11.73
CA ASP A 63 -4.68 -9.37 12.59
C ASP A 63 -4.68 -9.01 14.09
N GLY A 64 -5.70 -8.26 14.53
CA GLY A 64 -5.85 -7.80 15.91
C GLY A 64 -5.05 -6.53 16.25
N TRP A 65 -4.22 -6.03 15.34
CA TRP A 65 -3.48 -4.79 15.51
C TRP A 65 -4.34 -3.61 15.09
N ASP A 66 -4.48 -2.62 15.97
CA ASP A 66 -5.16 -1.38 15.63
C ASP A 66 -4.28 -0.52 14.71
N LEU A 67 -4.59 -0.55 13.41
CA LEU A 67 -3.86 0.23 12.44
C LEU A 67 -4.06 1.73 12.65
N THR A 68 -5.18 2.18 13.21
CA THR A 68 -5.44 3.62 13.43
C THR A 68 -4.57 4.24 14.52
N ALA A 69 -4.03 3.41 15.42
CA ALA A 69 -3.20 3.86 16.55
C ALA A 69 -1.69 3.76 16.29
N ILE A 70 -1.25 3.11 15.21
CA ILE A 70 0.17 2.94 14.89
C ILE A 70 0.67 3.97 13.89
N ASP A 71 1.98 4.20 13.88
CA ASP A 71 2.59 5.12 12.92
C ASP A 71 2.56 4.56 11.49
N ARG A 72 2.80 5.45 10.51
CA ARG A 72 2.80 5.09 9.08
C ARG A 72 3.86 4.05 8.73
N ARG A 73 5.00 4.05 9.44
CA ARG A 73 6.12 3.16 9.17
C ARG A 73 5.81 1.73 9.62
N GLN A 74 5.21 1.57 10.79
CA GLN A 74 4.70 0.29 11.29
C GLN A 74 3.60 -0.25 10.37
N ARG A 75 2.67 0.61 9.94
CA ARG A 75 1.60 0.22 9.01
C ARG A 75 2.14 -0.25 7.65
N ALA A 76 3.16 0.43 7.11
CA ALA A 76 3.79 0.07 5.85
C ALA A 76 4.51 -1.30 5.88
N ARG A 77 4.75 -1.88 7.05
CA ARG A 77 5.31 -3.25 7.17
C ARG A 77 4.28 -4.35 7.02
N VAL A 78 2.99 -4.04 7.11
CA VAL A 78 1.90 -5.02 7.07
C VAL A 78 0.90 -4.78 5.93
N ALA A 79 1.04 -3.67 5.21
CA ALA A 79 0.19 -3.34 4.07
C ALA A 79 1.04 -2.87 2.89
N ALA A 80 0.83 -3.49 1.72
CA ALA A 80 1.40 -3.08 0.45
C ALA A 80 0.31 -2.49 -0.45
N TYR A 81 0.68 -1.61 -1.37
CA TYR A 81 -0.24 -0.97 -2.30
C TYR A 81 0.40 -0.81 -3.67
N VAL A 82 -0.27 -1.34 -4.69
CA VAL A 82 0.07 -1.15 -6.09
C VAL A 82 -0.94 -0.14 -6.66
N PRO A 83 -0.55 1.14 -6.85
CA PRO A 83 -1.44 2.14 -7.43
C PRO A 83 -1.72 1.85 -8.90
N GLN A 84 -2.83 2.39 -9.39
CA GLN A 84 -3.22 2.29 -10.80
C GLN A 84 -2.15 2.88 -11.74
N ASP A 85 -1.54 4.01 -11.35
CA ASP A 85 -0.46 4.65 -12.09
C ASP A 85 0.81 4.68 -11.23
N LEU A 86 1.85 3.98 -11.66
CA LEU A 86 3.17 3.96 -11.03
C LEU A 86 4.13 4.87 -11.79
N GLN A 87 4.68 5.86 -11.10
CA GLN A 87 5.75 6.71 -11.63
C GLN A 87 7.04 6.48 -10.84
N PHE A 88 7.91 5.63 -11.38
CA PHE A 88 9.20 5.29 -10.77
C PHE A 88 10.31 6.31 -11.07
N GLY A 89 10.03 7.32 -11.91
CA GLY A 89 11.05 8.26 -12.37
C GLY A 89 12.20 7.54 -13.09
N GLY A 90 13.43 7.98 -12.86
CA GLY A 90 14.64 7.41 -13.47
C GLY A 90 15.29 6.28 -12.66
N LEU A 91 14.57 5.64 -11.75
CA LEU A 91 15.13 4.57 -10.90
C LEU A 91 15.45 3.32 -11.73
N ARG A 92 16.46 2.57 -11.27
CA ARG A 92 16.67 1.20 -11.74
C ARG A 92 15.60 0.29 -11.12
N VAL A 93 15.31 -0.83 -11.77
CA VAL A 93 14.38 -1.85 -11.24
C VAL A 93 14.77 -2.26 -9.83
N TYR A 94 16.06 -2.50 -9.58
CA TYR A 94 16.57 -2.83 -8.26
C TYR A 94 16.23 -1.77 -7.21
N ASP A 95 16.47 -0.50 -7.53
CA ASP A 95 16.25 0.61 -6.60
C ASP A 95 14.73 0.81 -6.33
N ALA A 96 13.88 0.54 -7.32
CA ALA A 96 12.44 0.58 -7.18
C ALA A 96 11.91 -0.53 -6.24
N VAL A 97 12.42 -1.76 -6.37
CA VAL A 97 12.06 -2.87 -5.46
C VAL A 97 12.63 -2.61 -4.05
N MET A 98 13.86 -2.09 -3.95
CA MET A 98 14.46 -1.66 -2.68
C MET A 98 13.64 -0.56 -2.00
N ALA A 99 12.98 0.33 -2.74
CA ALA A 99 12.09 1.34 -2.17
C ALA A 99 10.91 0.72 -1.41
N GLY A 100 10.47 -0.49 -1.79
CA GLY A 100 9.47 -1.27 -1.05
C GLY A 100 9.95 -1.67 0.36
N ARG A 101 11.27 -1.67 0.61
CA ARG A 101 11.88 -2.04 1.90
C ARG A 101 12.10 -0.86 2.84
N VAL A 102 11.80 0.38 2.45
CA VAL A 102 12.11 1.61 3.24
C VAL A 102 11.51 1.59 4.65
N ALA A 103 10.38 0.91 4.86
CA ALA A 103 9.80 0.75 6.20
C ALA A 103 10.64 -0.16 7.14
N HIS A 104 11.51 -1.01 6.58
CA HIS A 104 12.25 -2.04 7.28
C HIS A 104 13.66 -1.61 7.73
N PHE A 105 14.29 -0.63 7.07
CA PHE A 105 15.67 -0.21 7.40
C PHE A 105 15.79 1.28 7.74
N GLY A 106 16.74 1.62 8.61
CA GLY A 106 16.98 3.00 9.06
C GLY A 106 17.53 3.92 7.96
N ILE A 107 18.81 4.25 8.05
CA ILE A 107 19.47 5.17 7.11
C ILE A 107 19.87 4.45 5.82
N GLN A 108 20.27 3.18 5.90
CA GLN A 108 20.76 2.38 4.79
C GLN A 108 20.21 0.95 4.86
N PRO A 109 20.00 0.29 3.70
CA PRO A 109 19.55 -1.09 3.65
C PRO A 109 20.62 -2.06 4.15
N GLY A 110 20.19 -3.04 4.94
CA GLY A 110 21.03 -4.12 5.46
C GLY A 110 21.21 -5.28 4.48
N ALA A 111 21.88 -6.33 4.93
CA ALA A 111 21.99 -7.58 4.18
C ALA A 111 20.61 -8.22 3.96
N ASP A 112 19.76 -8.23 4.99
CA ASP A 112 18.41 -8.81 4.92
C ASP A 112 17.51 -8.08 3.90
N ASP A 113 17.65 -6.76 3.77
CA ASP A 113 16.88 -6.01 2.77
C ASP A 113 17.35 -6.30 1.35
N ARG A 114 18.66 -6.41 1.14
CA ARG A 114 19.22 -6.83 -0.16
C ARG A 114 18.76 -8.24 -0.53
N ALA A 115 18.82 -9.18 0.41
CA ALA A 115 18.35 -10.54 0.19
C ALA A 115 16.84 -10.59 -0.14
N ALA A 116 16.02 -9.79 0.55
CA ALA A 116 14.60 -9.69 0.24
C ALA A 116 14.32 -9.10 -1.14
N VAL A 117 15.12 -8.12 -1.58
CA VAL A 117 15.02 -7.55 -2.93
C VAL A 117 15.45 -8.55 -3.99
N ASP A 118 16.56 -9.26 -3.77
CA ASP A 118 17.06 -10.28 -4.69
C ASP A 118 16.03 -11.40 -4.87
N ALA A 119 15.44 -11.89 -3.78
CA ALA A 119 14.37 -12.89 -3.82
C ALA A 119 13.13 -12.39 -4.57
N ALA A 120 12.69 -11.15 -4.33
CA ALA A 120 11.54 -10.58 -5.05
C ALA A 120 11.82 -10.41 -6.55
N LEU A 121 13.04 -10.08 -6.95
CA LEU A 121 13.43 -10.00 -8.36
C LEU A 121 13.47 -11.39 -9.02
N GLU A 122 13.91 -12.41 -8.29
CA GLU A 122 13.92 -13.80 -8.77
C GLU A 122 12.50 -14.35 -8.93
N ASP A 123 11.64 -14.18 -7.92
CA ASP A 123 10.25 -14.63 -7.94
C ASP A 123 9.45 -14.02 -9.10
N MET A 124 9.77 -12.77 -9.48
CA MET A 124 9.14 -12.04 -10.57
C MET A 124 9.88 -12.20 -11.92
N GLU A 125 10.95 -13.01 -11.97
CA GLU A 125 11.80 -13.21 -13.17
C GLU A 125 12.44 -11.92 -13.74
N LEU A 126 12.69 -10.93 -12.88
CA LEU A 126 13.23 -9.61 -13.23
C LEU A 126 14.73 -9.46 -12.97
N THR A 127 15.43 -10.50 -12.49
CA THR A 127 16.86 -10.43 -12.11
C THR A 127 17.75 -9.87 -13.23
N ALA A 128 17.54 -10.30 -14.47
CA ALA A 128 18.31 -9.81 -15.64
C ALA A 128 18.04 -8.33 -15.97
N LEU A 129 16.94 -7.77 -15.47
CA LEU A 129 16.50 -6.40 -15.70
C LEU A 129 16.82 -5.47 -14.51
N ALA A 130 17.38 -5.99 -13.42
CA ALA A 130 17.61 -5.27 -12.17
C ALA A 130 18.33 -3.91 -12.35
N GLN A 131 19.28 -3.84 -13.31
CA GLN A 131 20.06 -2.63 -13.57
C GLN A 131 19.44 -1.71 -14.64
N ARG A 132 18.38 -2.13 -15.32
CA ARG A 132 17.67 -1.29 -16.30
C ARG A 132 16.86 -0.21 -15.61
N ASN A 133 16.63 0.88 -16.33
CA ASN A 133 15.70 1.90 -15.88
C ASN A 133 14.27 1.37 -16.00
N VAL A 134 13.44 1.58 -14.97
CA VAL A 134 12.05 1.09 -14.96
C VAL A 134 11.23 1.62 -16.14
N GLN A 135 11.56 2.80 -16.68
CA GLN A 135 10.88 3.38 -17.85
C GLN A 135 11.14 2.61 -19.16
N GLN A 136 12.17 1.77 -19.20
CA GLN A 136 12.52 0.95 -20.38
C GLN A 136 11.82 -0.41 -20.37
N LEU A 137 11.12 -0.74 -19.29
CA LEU A 137 10.35 -1.97 -19.17
C LEU A 137 9.04 -1.89 -19.97
N SER A 138 8.57 -3.04 -20.42
CA SER A 138 7.22 -3.21 -20.97
C SER A 138 6.15 -2.91 -19.91
N GLY A 139 4.87 -2.84 -20.33
CA GLY A 139 3.77 -2.68 -19.38
C GLY A 139 3.67 -3.81 -18.36
N GLY A 140 3.84 -5.06 -18.83
CA GLY A 140 3.76 -6.25 -17.99
C GLY A 140 4.92 -6.37 -17.00
N GLU A 141 6.15 -6.09 -17.42
CA GLU A 141 7.32 -6.11 -16.52
C GLU A 141 7.29 -5.00 -15.47
N ARG A 142 6.55 -3.91 -15.70
CA ARG A 142 6.40 -2.80 -14.73
C ARG A 142 5.35 -3.06 -13.66
N GLN A 143 4.37 -3.92 -13.95
CA GLN A 143 3.26 -4.23 -13.05
C GLN A 143 3.71 -5.29 -12.04
#